data_AF-A0A0R2QE90-F1
#
_entry.id   AF-A0A0R2QE90-F1
#
_cell.length_a   1.000
_cell.length_b   1.000
_cell.length_c   1.000
_cell.angle_alpha   90.00
_cell.angle_beta   90.00
_cell.angle_gamma   90.00
#
_symmetry.space_group_name_H-M   'P 1'
#
loop_
_entity.id
_entity.type
_entity.pdbx_description
1 polymer ?
#
loop_
_entity_poly.entity_id
_entity_poly.type
_entity_poly.pdbx_seq_one_letter_code
_entity_poly.pdbx_strand_id
1 'polypeptide(L)'
;MRTILLLSIIPLSVFAWYWLFFRKFDPGAQGLTSSSRNLIFPFIEAYLYYKAAALKAAAAGSGAEDYIRRVLGQAAQDLPEGGEAVKVFNKFLLIMTAWSKKVDKNYKNKKSLILASKKLEADIDRLVPLCEQLGWKFKDNWR
;
A
#
# COMPACT_ATOMS: atom_id res chain seq x y z
N MET A 1 -25.69 -27.03 -27.93
CA MET A 1 -24.96 -27.54 -26.75
C MET A 1 -24.30 -26.36 -26.06
N ARG A 2 -24.54 -26.23 -24.75
CA ARG A 2 -24.04 -25.17 -23.87
C ARG A 2 -22.53 -25.34 -23.64
N THR A 3 -21.76 -24.26 -23.76
CA THR A 3 -20.49 -24.14 -23.03
C THR A 3 -20.38 -22.71 -22.50
N ILE A 4 -20.70 -22.60 -21.23
CA ILE A 4 -20.64 -21.40 -20.40
C ILE A 4 -19.39 -21.53 -19.52
N LEU A 5 -18.82 -20.37 -19.15
CA LEU A 5 -17.92 -20.12 -18.02
C LEU A 5 -16.46 -20.59 -18.12
N LEU A 6 -15.56 -19.61 -18.07
CA LEU A 6 -14.88 -19.27 -16.82
C LEU A 6 -14.32 -17.85 -16.92
N LEU A 7 -15.19 -16.87 -16.60
CA LEU A 7 -14.76 -15.56 -16.13
C LEU A 7 -13.89 -15.81 -14.90
N SER A 8 -12.60 -15.57 -15.06
CA SER A 8 -11.59 -15.61 -14.01
C SER A 8 -12.08 -14.82 -12.81
N ILE A 9 -12.35 -15.57 -11.74
CA ILE A 9 -12.69 -15.12 -10.40
C ILE A 9 -11.52 -14.25 -9.91
N ILE A 10 -11.59 -12.95 -10.19
CA ILE A 10 -10.89 -11.96 -9.38
C ILE A 10 -11.56 -12.05 -8.02
N PRO A 11 -10.83 -12.28 -6.92
CA PRO A 11 -11.45 -12.38 -5.62
C PRO A 11 -12.07 -11.02 -5.27
N LEU A 12 -13.38 -10.93 -5.50
CA LEU A 12 -14.27 -9.85 -5.08
C LEU A 12 -14.15 -9.56 -3.57
N SER A 13 -13.50 -10.44 -2.79
CA SER A 13 -13.21 -10.23 -1.38
C SER A 13 -12.23 -9.08 -1.10
N VAL A 14 -11.28 -8.78 -1.99
CA VAL A 14 -10.35 -7.64 -1.80
C VAL A 14 -11.06 -6.33 -2.10
N PHE A 15 -11.91 -6.32 -3.14
CA PHE A 15 -12.76 -5.18 -3.47
C PHE A 15 -13.85 -4.96 -2.41
N ALA A 16 -14.45 -6.01 -1.85
CA ALA A 16 -15.45 -5.89 -0.79
C ALA A 16 -14.88 -5.33 0.52
N TRP A 17 -13.62 -5.64 0.85
CA TRP A 17 -12.92 -5.03 1.98
C TRP A 17 -12.63 -3.55 1.74
N TYR A 18 -12.18 -3.20 0.53
CA TYR A 18 -12.04 -1.80 0.09
C TYR A 18 -13.38 -1.06 0.07
N TRP A 19 -14.48 -1.71 -0.24
CA TRP A 19 -15.80 -1.07 -0.28
C TRP A 19 -16.41 -0.87 1.12
N LEU A 20 -16.17 -1.79 2.05
CA LEU A 20 -16.71 -1.73 3.41
C LEU A 20 -15.98 -0.71 4.31
N PHE A 21 -14.69 -0.43 4.07
CA PHE A 21 -13.95 0.55 4.87
C PHE A 21 -14.25 2.02 4.49
N PHE A 22 -14.66 2.30 3.25
CA PHE A 22 -14.72 3.66 2.71
C PHE A 22 -16.13 4.28 2.65
N ARG A 23 -17.19 3.56 3.10
CA ARG A 23 -18.60 4.03 2.99
C ARG A 23 -19.02 5.12 3.99
N LYS A 24 -18.09 5.77 4.69
CA LYS A 24 -18.38 6.89 5.60
C LYS A 24 -18.01 8.23 4.97
N PHE A 25 -18.35 8.41 3.69
CA PHE A 25 -18.13 9.65 2.96
C PHE A 25 -19.42 10.47 2.92
N ASP A 26 -19.41 11.60 3.62
CA ASP A 26 -20.43 12.65 3.54
C ASP A 26 -19.80 13.85 2.81
N PRO A 27 -20.21 14.14 1.56
CA PRO A 27 -19.58 15.17 0.74
C PRO A 27 -19.92 16.61 1.19
N GLY A 28 -20.71 16.79 2.26
CA GLY A 28 -21.19 18.10 2.71
C GLY A 28 -20.34 18.85 3.75
N ALA A 29 -19.28 18.25 4.32
CA ALA A 29 -18.55 18.89 5.41
C ALA A 29 -17.32 19.69 4.91
N GLN A 30 -17.41 21.02 5.02
CA GLN A 30 -16.27 21.93 4.87
C GLN A 30 -15.18 21.61 5.90
N GLY A 31 -14.18 20.83 5.48
CA GLY A 31 -13.08 20.34 6.32
C GLY A 31 -11.99 19.64 5.52
N LEU A 32 -11.47 20.28 4.49
CA LEU A 32 -10.54 19.73 3.48
C LEU A 32 -9.16 19.26 4.02
N THR A 33 -8.89 19.32 5.32
CA THR A 33 -7.65 18.78 5.90
C THR A 33 -7.81 17.37 6.45
N SER A 34 -8.99 16.91 6.90
CA SER A 34 -9.16 15.55 7.46
C SER A 34 -9.33 14.46 6.39
N SER A 35 -9.96 14.79 5.26
CA SER A 35 -10.35 13.83 4.22
C SER A 35 -9.15 13.12 3.58
N SER A 36 -8.17 13.85 3.04
CA SER A 36 -7.04 13.24 2.33
C SER A 36 -6.15 12.37 3.23
N ARG A 37 -5.98 12.76 4.50
CA ARG A 37 -5.19 11.99 5.49
C ARG A 37 -5.81 10.63 5.78
N ASN A 38 -7.13 10.62 5.97
CA ASN A 38 -7.90 9.39 6.23
C ASN A 38 -7.95 8.45 5.01
N LEU A 39 -7.75 8.97 3.81
CA LEU A 39 -7.61 8.16 2.60
C LEU A 39 -6.19 7.59 2.44
N ILE A 40 -5.17 8.29 2.93
CA ILE A 40 -3.76 8.04 2.58
C ILE A 40 -3.00 7.25 3.65
N PHE A 41 -3.06 7.68 4.90
CA PHE A 41 -2.21 7.10 5.94
C PHE A 41 -2.55 5.64 6.31
N PRO A 42 -3.78 5.12 6.08
CA PRO A 42 -4.03 3.68 6.18
C PRO A 42 -3.12 2.82 5.29
N PHE A 43 -2.67 3.33 4.14
CA PHE A 43 -1.72 2.59 3.29
C PHE A 43 -0.35 2.41 3.98
N ILE A 44 0.10 3.42 4.73
CA ILE A 44 1.37 3.36 5.46
C ILE A 44 1.22 2.44 6.66
N GLU A 45 0.09 2.53 7.38
CA GLU A 45 -0.23 1.65 8.50
C GLU A 45 -0.29 0.17 8.05
N ALA A 46 -0.79 -0.09 6.84
CA ALA A 46 -0.88 -1.43 6.26
C ALA A 46 0.38 -1.92 5.51
N TYR A 47 1.55 -1.28 5.65
CA TYR A 47 2.74 -1.65 4.87
C TYR A 47 3.16 -3.12 5.02
N LEU A 48 2.99 -3.73 6.20
CA LEU A 48 3.30 -5.15 6.43
C LEU A 48 2.44 -6.08 5.58
N TYR A 49 1.18 -5.71 5.34
CA TYR A 49 0.30 -6.46 4.45
C TYR A 49 0.82 -6.42 3.01
N TYR A 50 1.17 -5.23 2.51
CA TYR A 50 1.72 -5.08 1.16
C TYR A 50 3.06 -5.81 1.00
N LYS A 51 3.93 -5.75 2.02
CA LYS A 51 5.19 -6.49 2.09
C LYS A 51 4.96 -8.00 1.97
N ALA A 52 4.07 -8.56 2.78
CA ALA A 52 3.76 -9.99 2.76
C ALA A 52 3.16 -10.44 1.42
N ALA A 53 2.24 -9.65 0.87
CA ALA A 53 1.60 -9.95 -0.42
C ALA A 53 2.57 -9.86 -1.60
N ALA A 54 3.46 -8.86 -1.61
CA ALA A 54 4.50 -8.73 -2.64
C ALA A 54 5.51 -9.88 -2.59
N LEU A 55 5.89 -10.36 -1.41
CA LEU A 55 6.74 -11.55 -1.28
C LEU A 55 6.05 -12.81 -1.80
N LYS A 56 4.75 -12.98 -1.56
CA LYS A 56 3.96 -14.08 -2.14
C LYS A 56 3.88 -13.97 -3.66
N ALA A 57 3.72 -12.76 -4.20
CA ALA A 57 3.73 -12.51 -5.64
C ALA A 57 5.08 -12.87 -6.28
N ALA A 58 6.20 -12.46 -5.66
CA ALA A 58 7.53 -12.87 -6.10
C ALA A 58 7.72 -14.40 -6.03
N ALA A 59 7.22 -15.05 -4.98
CA ALA A 59 7.25 -16.51 -4.84
C ALA A 59 6.48 -17.24 -5.95
N ALA A 60 5.35 -16.66 -6.38
CA ALA A 60 4.51 -17.19 -7.45
C ALA A 60 5.04 -16.85 -8.86
N GLY A 61 6.15 -16.10 -8.98
CA GLY A 61 6.76 -15.73 -10.25
C GLY A 61 6.15 -14.48 -10.91
N SER A 62 5.18 -13.82 -10.28
CA SER A 62 4.57 -12.59 -10.82
C SER A 62 5.32 -11.31 -10.45
N GLY A 63 6.36 -11.40 -9.62
CA GLY A 63 7.17 -10.25 -9.19
C GLY A 63 6.56 -9.44 -8.04
N ALA A 64 7.41 -9.00 -7.12
CA ALA A 64 7.05 -8.08 -6.05
C ALA A 64 6.81 -6.65 -6.59
N GLU A 65 7.62 -6.20 -7.54
CA GLU A 65 7.49 -4.85 -8.12
C GLU A 65 6.15 -4.70 -8.83
N ASP A 66 5.78 -5.66 -9.67
CA ASP A 66 4.52 -5.63 -10.41
C ASP A 66 3.32 -5.62 -9.47
N TYR A 67 3.36 -6.39 -8.37
CA TYR A 67 2.33 -6.33 -7.34
C TYR A 67 2.21 -4.93 -6.72
N ILE A 68 3.34 -4.34 -6.30
CA ILE A 68 3.36 -3.02 -5.67
C ILE A 68 2.90 -1.93 -6.64
N ARG A 69 3.37 -1.94 -7.89
CA ARG A 69 2.97 -0.97 -8.92
C ARG A 69 1.49 -1.06 -9.21
N ARG A 70 0.93 -2.27 -9.29
CA ARG A 70 -0.50 -2.45 -9.50
C ARG A 70 -1.31 -1.92 -8.31
N VAL A 71 -0.99 -2.32 -7.08
CA VAL A 71 -1.83 -1.99 -5.92
C VAL A 71 -1.64 -0.54 -5.47
N LEU A 72 -0.40 -0.12 -5.22
CA LEU A 72 -0.11 1.22 -4.71
C LEU A 72 -0.03 2.27 -5.82
N GLY A 73 0.33 1.87 -7.05
CA GLY A 73 0.32 2.78 -8.19
C GLY A 73 -1.10 3.13 -8.66
N GLN A 74 -2.04 2.19 -8.62
CA GLN A 74 -3.47 2.50 -8.85
C GLN A 74 -4.00 3.43 -7.77
N ALA A 75 -3.74 3.11 -6.49
CA ALA A 75 -4.13 4.00 -5.40
C ALA A 75 -3.59 5.42 -5.57
N ALA A 76 -2.37 5.60 -6.11
CA ALA A 76 -1.79 6.92 -6.38
C ALA A 76 -2.59 7.73 -7.41
N GLN A 77 -3.19 7.07 -8.41
CA GLN A 77 -3.97 7.72 -9.47
C GLN A 77 -5.32 8.25 -8.96
N ASP A 78 -5.86 7.62 -7.91
CA ASP A 78 -7.15 7.97 -7.32
C ASP A 78 -7.04 9.06 -6.23
N LEU A 79 -5.81 9.49 -5.89
CA LEU A 79 -5.60 10.53 -4.89
C LEU A 79 -5.77 11.94 -5.48
N PRO A 80 -6.36 12.89 -4.71
CA PRO A 80 -6.44 14.28 -5.15
C PRO A 80 -5.04 14.86 -5.36
N GLU A 81 -4.88 15.72 -6.37
CA GLU A 81 -3.60 16.35 -6.64
C GLU A 81 -3.21 17.32 -5.52
N GLY A 82 -2.01 17.13 -4.96
CA GLY A 82 -1.43 18.05 -3.98
C GLY A 82 -1.73 17.75 -2.51
N GLY A 83 -1.18 18.58 -1.63
CA GLY A 83 -1.26 18.42 -0.18
C GLY A 83 -0.13 17.58 0.44
N GLU A 84 0.14 17.84 1.71
CA GLU A 84 1.27 17.21 2.43
C GLU A 84 1.07 15.70 2.61
N ALA A 85 -0.16 15.24 2.82
CA ALA A 85 -0.45 13.80 2.92
C ALA A 85 -0.09 13.05 1.62
N VAL A 86 -0.40 13.62 0.46
CA VAL A 86 -0.05 13.04 -0.85
C VAL A 86 1.45 13.01 -1.07
N LYS A 87 2.18 14.05 -0.62
CA LYS A 87 3.66 14.03 -0.64
C LYS A 87 4.21 12.88 0.21
N VAL A 88 3.64 12.62 1.38
CA VAL A 88 4.04 11.49 2.24
C VAL A 88 3.68 10.15 1.57
N PHE A 89 2.51 10.03 0.93
CA PHE A 89 2.16 8.85 0.15
C PHE A 89 3.14 8.57 -0.99
N ASN A 90 3.52 9.60 -1.75
CA ASN A 90 4.47 9.44 -2.85
C ASN A 90 5.84 8.96 -2.36
N LYS A 91 6.29 9.43 -1.18
CA LYS A 91 7.48 8.88 -0.52
C LYS A 91 7.29 7.40 -0.16
N PHE A 92 6.14 7.03 0.40
CA PHE A 92 5.80 5.64 0.71
C PHE A 92 5.82 4.74 -0.52
N LEU A 93 5.17 5.16 -1.62
CA LEU A 93 5.16 4.44 -2.90
C LEU A 93 6.58 4.22 -3.44
N LEU A 94 7.44 5.25 -3.39
CA LEU A 94 8.84 5.13 -3.80
C LEU A 94 9.62 4.13 -2.94
N ILE A 95 9.42 4.16 -1.61
CA ILE A 95 10.05 3.22 -0.67
C ILE A 95 9.63 1.78 -0.98
N MET A 96 8.32 1.52 -1.12
CA MET A 96 7.79 0.19 -1.44
C MET A 96 8.24 -0.31 -2.82
N THR A 97 8.31 0.58 -3.81
CA THR A 97 8.81 0.26 -5.16
C THR A 97 10.31 -0.07 -5.14
N ALA A 98 11.11 0.71 -4.43
CA ALA A 98 12.54 0.45 -4.31
C ALA A 98 12.84 -0.85 -3.54
N TRP A 99 12.06 -1.14 -2.50
CA TRP A 99 12.16 -2.40 -1.76
C TRP A 99 11.77 -3.60 -2.64
N SER A 100 10.65 -3.54 -3.35
CA SER A 100 10.17 -4.64 -4.20
C SER A 100 11.13 -4.97 -5.35
N LYS A 101 11.74 -3.96 -5.99
CA LYS A 101 12.86 -4.15 -6.93
C LYS A 101 14.01 -4.98 -6.35
N LYS A 102 14.37 -4.72 -5.09
CA LYS A 102 15.41 -5.49 -4.40
C LYS A 102 14.97 -6.92 -4.11
N VAL A 103 13.69 -7.14 -3.80
CA VAL A 103 13.13 -8.48 -3.63
C VAL A 103 13.26 -9.27 -4.92
N ASP A 104 12.79 -8.73 -6.05
CA ASP A 104 12.83 -9.44 -7.33
C ASP A 104 14.26 -9.78 -7.77
N LYS A 105 15.19 -8.84 -7.62
CA LYS A 105 16.61 -9.07 -7.92
C LYS A 105 17.27 -10.12 -7.01
N ASN A 106 16.83 -10.25 -5.76
CA ASN A 106 17.52 -11.04 -4.74
C ASN A 106 16.65 -12.14 -4.12
N TYR A 107 15.57 -12.56 -4.76
CA TYR A 107 14.56 -13.44 -4.16
C TYR A 107 15.15 -14.76 -3.62
N LYS A 108 16.21 -15.28 -4.25
CA LYS A 108 16.92 -16.49 -3.80
C LYS A 108 17.98 -16.23 -2.72
N ASN A 109 18.33 -14.98 -2.43
CA ASN A 109 19.36 -14.61 -1.46
C ASN A 109 18.75 -14.10 -0.14
N LYS A 110 18.66 -15.02 0.83
CA LYS A 110 18.12 -14.74 2.17
C LYS A 110 18.77 -13.55 2.87
N LYS A 111 20.10 -13.39 2.80
CA LYS A 111 20.82 -12.28 3.45
C LYS A 111 20.41 -10.94 2.84
N SER A 112 20.36 -10.86 1.52
CA SER A 112 19.91 -9.66 0.80
C SER A 112 18.45 -9.31 1.10
N LEU A 113 17.56 -10.30 1.20
CA LEU A 113 16.15 -10.08 1.56
C LEU A 113 15.97 -9.56 3.00
N ILE A 114 16.76 -10.07 3.95
CA ILE A 114 16.77 -9.56 5.33
C ILE A 114 17.23 -8.10 5.34
N LEU A 115 18.31 -7.77 4.63
CA LEU A 115 18.81 -6.40 4.57
C LEU A 115 17.80 -5.45 3.89
N ALA A 116 17.16 -5.90 2.80
CA ALA A 116 16.11 -5.14 2.14
C ALA A 116 14.92 -4.89 3.08
N SER A 117 14.51 -5.90 3.84
CA SER A 117 13.42 -5.78 4.81
C SER A 117 13.77 -4.81 5.94
N LYS A 118 14.95 -4.93 6.55
CA LYS A 118 15.41 -3.98 7.59
C LYS A 118 15.45 -2.54 7.09
N LYS A 119 15.91 -2.35 5.85
CA LYS A 119 15.89 -1.02 5.21
C LYS A 119 14.47 -0.51 5.02
N LEU A 120 13.55 -1.36 4.57
CA LEU A 120 12.14 -0.98 4.43
C LEU A 120 11.58 -0.50 5.77
N GLU A 121 11.77 -1.25 6.86
CA GLU A 121 11.30 -0.85 8.19
C GLU A 121 11.82 0.54 8.58
N ALA A 122 13.14 0.75 8.46
CA ALA A 122 13.74 2.04 8.80
C ALA A 122 13.27 3.19 7.90
N ASP A 123 12.95 2.92 6.63
CA ASP A 123 12.39 3.93 5.73
C ASP A 123 10.91 4.23 6.07
N ILE A 124 10.12 3.25 6.53
CA ILE A 124 8.76 3.46 7.05
C ILE A 124 8.78 4.23 8.38
N ASP A 125 9.73 3.96 9.27
CA ASP A 125 9.93 4.70 10.53
C ASP A 125 10.09 6.20 10.30
N ARG A 126 10.76 6.58 9.22
CA ARG A 126 10.95 7.98 8.83
C ARG A 126 9.67 8.65 8.34
N LEU A 127 8.65 7.89 7.95
CA LEU A 127 7.35 8.43 7.54
C LEU A 127 6.40 8.63 8.72
N VAL A 128 6.55 7.86 9.79
CA VAL A 128 5.70 7.92 11.00
C VAL A 128 5.59 9.35 11.56
N PRO A 129 6.69 10.06 11.88
CA PRO A 129 6.59 11.40 12.45
C PRO A 129 5.96 12.39 11.46
N LEU A 130 6.11 12.19 10.15
CA LEU A 130 5.46 13.03 9.13
C LEU A 130 3.94 12.83 9.15
N CYS A 131 3.46 11.60 9.33
CA CYS A 131 2.04 11.30 9.44
C CYS A 131 1.46 11.90 10.73
N GLU A 132 2.19 11.78 11.86
CA GLU A 132 1.80 12.32 13.16
C GLU A 132 1.78 13.85 13.21
N GLN A 133 2.77 14.52 12.58
CA GLN A 133 2.74 15.98 12.39
C GLN A 133 1.54 16.43 11.59
N LEU A 134 1.13 15.60 10.63
CA LEU A 134 -0.10 15.77 9.89
C LEU A 134 -1.31 15.23 10.66
N GLY A 135 -1.25 14.97 11.97
CA GLY A 135 -2.40 14.63 12.80
C GLY A 135 -2.94 13.21 12.66
N TRP A 136 -2.21 12.30 12.01
CA TRP A 136 -2.53 10.87 12.04
C TRP A 136 -2.19 10.28 13.41
N LYS A 137 -3.01 9.33 13.86
CA LYS A 137 -2.71 8.49 15.02
C LYS A 137 -2.69 7.06 14.56
N PHE A 138 -1.51 6.45 14.55
CA PHE A 138 -1.38 5.03 14.26
C PHE A 138 -2.07 4.22 15.35
N LYS A 139 -2.66 3.08 14.98
CA LYS A 139 -3.24 2.14 15.95
C LYS A 139 -2.16 1.51 16.82
N ASP A 140 -2.53 1.16 18.04
CA ASP A 140 -1.68 0.35 18.90
C ASP A 140 -1.35 -0.98 18.19
N ASN A 141 -0.07 -1.37 18.22
CA ASN A 141 0.43 -2.60 17.58
C ASN A 141 0.18 -2.69 16.06
N TRP A 142 0.20 -1.58 15.34
CA TRP A 142 0.14 -1.59 13.88
C TRP A 142 1.35 -2.27 13.18
N ARG A 143 2.30 -2.80 13.96
CA ARG A 143 3.57 -3.41 13.52
C ARG A 143 3.83 -4.73 14.21
#